data_AF-F0F9W8-F1
#
_entry.id   AF-F0F9W8-F1
#
_cell.length_a   1.000
_cell.length_b   1.000
_cell.length_c   1.000
_cell.angle_alpha   90.00
_cell.angle_beta   90.00
_cell.angle_gamma   90.00
#
_symmetry.space_group_name_H-M   'P 1'
#
loop_
_entity.id
_entity.type
_entity.pdbx_description
1 polymer ?
#
loop_
_entity_poly.entity_id
_entity_poly.type
_entity_poly.pdbx_seq_one_letter_code
_entity_poly.pdbx_strand_id
1 'polypeptide(L)'
;MNNEITPVLDILEELKQDCKVISKAQAELRTTIAEKLSSPRADSIKRQEAIQIHLSKETQTKIKEHQLFVLEALSESNKKLDPKFETLHELISKQQKPVEFKNYSLFASVQLAERILLGLVCGLVVVSCWFFGMGANKLQTASDFDLRYRYLRMQGKATTLDFAHLDSIFLTHRNPKAIHLLKEKVTDYEQALQRQAELLLQQDRIKQEQRRLRFKLRIR
;
A
#
# COMPACT_ATOMS: atom_id res chain seq x y z
N MET A 1 24.05 4.11 24.00
CA MET A 1 24.89 3.24 23.16
C MET A 1 25.68 4.11 22.17
N ASN A 2 26.36 5.15 22.67
CA ASN A 2 27.01 6.20 21.85
C ASN A 2 28.53 6.30 22.08
N ASN A 3 29.11 5.48 22.96
CA ASN A 3 30.51 5.63 23.39
C ASN A 3 31.54 4.99 22.44
N GLU A 4 31.13 4.20 21.44
CA GLU A 4 32.07 3.47 20.57
C GLU A 4 32.30 4.13 19.21
N ILE A 5 31.46 5.08 18.80
CA ILE A 5 31.61 5.82 17.53
C ILE A 5 32.48 7.07 17.72
N THR A 6 32.50 7.62 18.95
CA THR A 6 33.31 8.79 19.33
C THR A 6 34.79 8.68 18.96
N PRO A 7 35.51 7.57 19.23
CA PRO A 7 36.94 7.48 18.88
C PRO A 7 37.19 7.39 17.37
N VAL A 8 36.29 6.77 16.60
CA VAL A 8 36.43 6.67 15.13
C VAL A 8 36.20 8.04 14.48
N LEU A 9 35.23 8.79 14.99
CA LEU A 9 34.94 10.13 14.50
C LEU A 9 36.09 11.09 14.81
N ASP A 10 36.70 10.99 15.98
CA ASP A 10 37.83 11.81 16.41
C ASP A 10 39.06 11.59 15.52
N ILE A 11 39.41 10.32 15.24
CA ILE A 11 40.52 9.99 14.32
C ILE A 11 40.22 10.47 12.89
N LEU A 12 38.97 10.39 12.43
CA LEU A 12 38.58 10.86 11.10
C LEU A 12 38.65 12.40 10.98
N GLU A 13 38.25 13.11 12.03
CA GLU A 13 38.35 14.56 12.13
C GLU A 13 39.82 15.01 12.14
N GLU A 14 40.68 14.32 12.89
CA GLU A 14 42.13 14.54 12.92
C GLU A 14 42.75 14.31 11.53
N LEU A 15 42.41 13.20 10.86
CA LEU A 15 42.96 12.87 9.55
C LEU A 15 42.49 13.84 8.44
N LYS A 16 41.24 14.32 8.54
CA LYS A 16 40.71 15.39 7.68
C LYS A 16 41.47 16.70 7.90
N GLN A 17 41.80 17.02 9.15
CA GLN A 17 42.54 18.23 9.49
C GLN A 17 43.99 18.15 8.99
N ASP A 18 44.65 17.01 9.14
CA ASP A 18 46.01 16.78 8.62
C ASP A 18 46.05 16.88 7.09
N CYS A 19 45.09 16.27 6.39
CA CYS A 19 44.94 16.42 4.93
C CYS A 19 44.74 17.87 4.50
N LYS A 20 44.02 18.66 5.29
CA LYS A 20 43.82 20.11 5.04
C LYS A 20 45.12 20.90 5.21
N VAL A 21 45.93 20.56 6.22
CA VAL A 21 47.24 21.20 6.44
C VAL A 21 48.19 20.85 5.28
N ILE A 22 48.22 19.58 4.85
CA ILE A 22 49.04 19.14 3.71
C ILE A 22 48.62 19.86 2.42
N SER A 23 47.31 19.94 2.16
CA SER A 23 46.74 20.70 1.03
C SER A 23 47.18 22.16 1.03
N LYS A 24 47.21 22.80 2.21
CA LYS A 24 47.60 24.19 2.36
C LYS A 24 49.10 24.39 2.12
N ALA A 25 49.94 23.52 2.71
CA ALA A 25 51.38 23.55 2.47
C ALA A 25 51.72 23.32 0.99
N GLN A 26 50.98 22.44 0.30
CA GLN A 26 51.12 22.22 -1.13
C GLN A 26 50.72 23.45 -1.96
N ALA A 27 49.68 24.18 -1.55
CA ALA A 27 49.28 25.43 -2.18
C ALA A 27 50.33 26.54 -1.98
N GLU A 28 50.89 26.66 -0.78
CA GLU A 28 51.95 27.64 -0.46
C GLU A 28 53.27 27.34 -1.21
N LEU A 29 53.62 26.07 -1.36
CA LEU A 29 54.73 25.65 -2.22
C LEU A 29 54.47 26.05 -3.69
N ARG A 30 53.26 25.84 -4.19
CA ARG A 30 52.89 26.26 -5.56
C ARG A 30 52.95 27.77 -5.75
N THR A 31 52.50 28.57 -4.79
CA THR A 31 52.58 30.04 -4.86
C THR A 31 54.01 30.54 -4.79
N THR A 32 54.84 29.96 -3.91
CA THR A 32 56.26 30.35 -3.79
C THR A 32 57.05 30.03 -5.07
N ILE A 33 56.73 28.91 -5.73
CA ILE A 33 57.32 28.55 -7.02
C ILE A 33 56.85 29.49 -8.13
N ALA A 34 55.55 29.83 -8.17
CA ALA A 34 55.01 30.77 -9.15
C ALA A 34 55.60 32.18 -9.00
N GLU A 35 55.83 32.62 -7.76
CA GLU A 35 56.47 33.90 -7.44
C GLU A 35 57.93 33.93 -7.91
N LYS A 36 58.71 32.88 -7.63
CA LYS A 36 60.11 32.75 -8.09
C LYS A 36 60.26 32.70 -9.61
N LEU A 37 59.21 32.28 -10.34
CA LEU A 37 59.21 32.25 -11.81
C LEU A 37 58.85 33.60 -12.45
N SER A 38 58.41 34.62 -11.69
CA SER A 38 57.84 35.86 -12.24
C SER A 38 58.75 37.10 -12.24
N SER A 39 60.02 37.02 -11.82
CA SER A 39 60.91 38.21 -11.83
C SER A 39 61.33 38.61 -13.27
N PRO A 40 61.21 39.90 -13.68
CA PRO A 40 61.33 40.28 -15.09
C PRO A 40 62.76 40.71 -15.48
N ARG A 41 63.19 40.37 -16.70
CA ARG A 41 64.23 41.18 -17.38
C ARG A 41 63.94 41.29 -18.88
N ALA A 42 63.70 42.54 -19.26
CA ALA A 42 63.32 43.02 -20.57
C ALA A 42 64.50 43.10 -21.56
N ASP A 43 64.11 43.10 -22.83
CA ASP A 43 64.79 43.66 -24.01
C ASP A 43 66.11 43.05 -24.50
N SER A 44 66.02 42.24 -25.56
CA SER A 44 66.33 42.70 -26.93
C SER A 44 66.57 41.53 -27.90
N ILE A 45 66.22 41.80 -29.15
CA ILE A 45 65.98 40.88 -30.26
C ILE A 45 67.31 40.34 -30.88
N LYS A 46 67.28 39.07 -31.30
CA LYS A 46 68.24 38.31 -32.14
C LYS A 46 69.48 37.67 -31.45
N ARG A 47 69.22 36.67 -30.59
CA ARG A 47 70.11 35.49 -30.38
C ARG A 47 69.40 34.40 -29.54
N GLN A 48 68.17 34.07 -29.92
CA GLN A 48 67.20 33.48 -28.97
C GLN A 48 66.87 31.99 -29.17
N GLU A 49 67.48 31.28 -30.12
CA GLU A 49 67.18 29.84 -30.30
C GLU A 49 68.14 28.93 -29.52
N ALA A 50 69.44 29.25 -29.44
CA ALA A 50 70.40 28.41 -28.72
C ALA A 50 70.37 28.59 -27.18
N ILE A 51 70.16 29.82 -26.70
CA ILE A 51 70.07 30.13 -25.25
C ILE A 51 68.72 29.65 -24.68
N GLN A 52 67.65 29.72 -25.47
CA GLN A 52 66.31 29.29 -25.04
C GLN A 52 66.22 27.77 -24.87
N ILE A 53 66.91 26.97 -25.69
CA ILE A 53 66.97 25.51 -25.51
C ILE A 53 67.77 25.13 -24.25
N HIS A 54 68.85 25.85 -23.93
CA HIS A 54 69.64 25.57 -22.72
C HIS A 54 68.91 25.99 -21.44
N LEU A 55 68.30 27.18 -21.43
CA LEU A 55 67.46 27.65 -20.33
C LEU A 55 66.19 26.79 -20.16
N SER A 56 65.59 26.33 -21.27
CA SER A 56 64.45 25.40 -21.27
C SER A 56 64.82 24.03 -20.70
N LYS A 57 65.99 23.48 -21.06
CA LYS A 57 66.47 22.22 -20.48
C LYS A 57 66.80 22.35 -18.99
N GLU A 58 67.47 23.43 -18.57
CA GLU A 58 67.83 23.65 -17.16
C GLU A 58 66.61 23.92 -16.26
N THR A 59 65.62 24.66 -16.77
CA THR A 59 64.34 24.83 -16.08
C THR A 59 63.55 23.53 -16.04
N GLN A 60 63.57 22.72 -17.10
CA GLN A 60 62.93 21.41 -17.11
C GLN A 60 63.59 20.42 -16.14
N THR A 61 64.91 20.43 -15.98
CA THR A 61 65.60 19.57 -14.99
C THR A 61 65.28 20.02 -13.56
N LYS A 62 65.28 21.33 -13.29
CA LYS A 62 64.87 21.87 -11.97
C LYS A 62 63.39 21.60 -11.65
N ILE A 63 62.50 21.68 -12.65
CA ILE A 63 61.09 21.31 -12.50
C ILE A 63 60.97 19.81 -12.19
N LYS A 64 61.73 18.95 -12.87
CA LYS A 64 61.74 17.50 -12.61
C LYS A 64 62.27 17.17 -11.22
N GLU A 65 63.33 17.83 -10.75
CA GLU A 65 63.85 17.67 -9.39
C GLU A 65 62.84 18.11 -8.34
N HIS A 66 62.15 19.25 -8.55
CA HIS A 66 61.08 19.68 -7.65
C HIS A 66 59.88 18.74 -7.69
N GLN A 67 59.52 18.17 -8.85
CA GLN A 67 58.49 17.14 -8.93
C GLN A 67 58.89 15.88 -8.16
N LEU A 68 60.17 15.48 -8.25
CA LEU A 68 60.71 14.34 -7.51
C LEU A 68 60.64 14.61 -5.99
N PHE A 69 61.00 15.81 -5.55
CA PHE A 69 60.93 16.20 -4.13
C PHE A 69 59.50 16.24 -3.59
N VAL A 70 58.54 16.76 -4.38
CA VAL A 70 57.12 16.75 -3.99
C VAL A 70 56.59 15.32 -3.93
N LEU A 71 57.01 14.46 -4.86
CA LEU A 71 56.62 13.05 -4.85
C LEU A 71 57.22 12.30 -3.66
N GLU A 72 58.46 12.60 -3.29
CA GLU A 72 59.14 12.06 -2.11
C GLU A 72 58.43 12.49 -0.82
N ALA A 73 58.10 13.78 -0.68
CA ALA A 73 57.39 14.31 0.48
C ALA A 73 55.96 13.75 0.60
N LEU A 74 55.27 13.55 -0.53
CA LEU A 74 53.97 12.88 -0.56
C LEU A 74 54.08 11.39 -0.21
N SER A 75 55.13 10.71 -0.69
CA SER A 75 55.42 9.31 -0.35
C SER A 75 55.70 9.14 1.13
N GLU A 76 56.50 10.03 1.73
CA GLU A 76 56.80 10.03 3.16
C GLU A 76 55.55 10.31 4.00
N SER A 77 54.72 11.27 3.58
CA SER A 77 53.41 11.51 4.23
C SER A 77 52.47 10.32 4.10
N ASN A 78 52.45 9.64 2.94
CA ASN A 78 51.58 8.48 2.73
C ASN A 78 52.01 7.29 3.61
N LYS A 79 53.32 7.05 3.74
CA LYS A 79 53.86 6.05 4.68
C LYS A 79 53.44 6.31 6.13
N LYS A 80 53.27 7.58 6.52
CA LYS A 80 52.80 7.95 7.87
C LYS A 80 51.28 7.76 8.05
N LEU A 81 50.52 7.85 6.96
CA LEU A 81 49.06 7.70 6.96
C LEU A 81 48.62 6.24 6.83
N ASP A 82 49.36 5.40 6.09
CA ASP A 82 49.10 3.97 5.92
C ASP A 82 48.80 3.22 7.23
N PRO A 83 49.60 3.32 8.31
CA PRO A 83 49.31 2.61 9.56
C PRO A 83 48.05 3.16 10.26
N LYS A 84 47.73 4.46 10.11
CA LYS A 84 46.50 5.03 10.65
C LYS A 84 45.28 4.50 9.88
N PHE A 85 45.37 4.37 8.56
CA PHE A 85 44.31 3.73 7.76
C PHE A 85 44.13 2.26 8.09
N GLU A 86 45.21 1.54 8.37
CA GLU A 86 45.14 0.13 8.77
C GLU A 86 44.48 -0.04 10.14
N THR A 87 44.81 0.80 11.14
CA THR A 87 44.11 0.80 12.44
C THR A 87 42.63 1.18 12.32
N LEU A 88 42.28 2.14 11.45
CA LEU A 88 40.90 2.46 11.14
C LEU A 88 40.18 1.30 10.46
N HIS A 89 40.84 0.63 9.50
CA HIS A 89 40.28 -0.53 8.82
C HIS A 89 40.07 -1.69 9.79
N GLU A 90 40.98 -1.91 10.74
CA GLU A 90 40.83 -2.91 11.79
C GLU A 90 39.67 -2.56 12.74
N LEU A 91 39.56 -1.30 13.20
CA LEU A 91 38.45 -0.83 14.04
C LEU A 91 37.10 -0.93 13.32
N ILE A 92 37.05 -0.56 12.04
CA ILE A 92 35.88 -0.71 11.18
C ILE A 92 35.57 -2.20 11.03
N SER A 93 36.52 -3.08 10.75
CA SER A 93 36.29 -4.52 10.63
C SER A 93 35.77 -5.16 11.93
N LYS A 94 36.17 -4.62 13.08
CA LYS A 94 35.73 -5.05 14.42
C LYS A 94 34.31 -4.57 14.75
N GLN A 95 33.97 -3.34 14.34
CA GLN A 95 32.60 -2.79 14.35
C GLN A 95 31.71 -3.46 13.30
N GLN A 96 32.29 -3.88 12.17
CA GLN A 96 31.65 -4.48 11.00
C GLN A 96 31.74 -6.01 11.04
N LYS A 97 31.62 -6.62 12.22
CA LYS A 97 31.15 -8.01 12.33
C LYS A 97 29.67 -8.06 11.99
N PRO A 98 29.21 -9.11 11.30
CA PRO A 98 28.24 -8.97 10.22
C PRO A 98 26.98 -8.31 10.77
N VAL A 99 26.62 -7.20 10.13
CA VAL A 99 25.20 -6.88 9.99
C VAL A 99 24.65 -8.06 9.21
N GLU A 100 24.23 -9.11 9.91
CA GLU A 100 23.34 -10.11 9.38
C GLU A 100 22.11 -9.33 8.95
N PHE A 101 22.09 -8.99 7.66
CA PHE A 101 20.94 -8.40 7.02
C PHE A 101 19.81 -9.37 7.32
N LYS A 102 18.88 -8.89 8.14
CA LYS A 102 17.91 -9.66 8.90
C LYS A 102 16.88 -10.25 7.94
N ASN A 103 17.26 -11.21 7.12
CA ASN A 103 16.37 -11.97 6.24
C ASN A 103 15.36 -12.79 7.06
N TYR A 104 15.67 -13.05 8.34
CA TYR A 104 14.70 -13.57 9.31
C TYR A 104 13.55 -12.59 9.60
N SER A 105 13.78 -11.27 9.55
CA SER A 105 12.72 -10.28 9.80
C SER A 105 11.79 -10.08 8.62
N LEU A 106 12.29 -10.13 7.39
CA LEU A 106 11.43 -10.05 6.20
C LEU A 106 10.60 -11.33 6.08
N PHE A 107 11.19 -12.50 6.27
CA PHE A 107 10.45 -13.76 6.29
C PHE A 107 9.42 -13.81 7.44
N ALA A 108 9.79 -13.40 8.66
CA ALA A 108 8.87 -13.34 9.79
C ALA A 108 7.74 -12.31 9.56
N SER A 109 8.03 -11.17 8.93
CA SER A 109 7.02 -10.16 8.61
C SER A 109 6.02 -10.65 7.54
N VAL A 110 6.50 -11.39 6.54
CA VAL A 110 5.64 -12.03 5.52
C VAL A 110 4.75 -13.09 6.15
N GLN A 111 5.31 -13.93 7.03
CA GLN A 111 4.56 -14.97 7.72
C GLN A 111 3.54 -14.39 8.72
N LEU A 112 3.86 -13.27 9.36
CA LEU A 112 2.94 -12.53 10.23
C LEU A 112 1.82 -11.87 9.40
N ALA A 113 2.16 -11.28 8.25
CA ALA A 113 1.19 -10.67 7.33
C ALA A 113 0.24 -11.72 6.74
N GLU A 114 0.73 -12.92 6.43
CA GLU A 114 -0.09 -14.05 5.98
C GLU A 114 -1.06 -14.50 7.07
N ARG A 115 -0.62 -14.62 8.33
CA ARG A 115 -1.49 -14.95 9.48
C ARG A 115 -2.57 -13.89 9.70
N ILE A 116 -2.22 -12.61 9.56
CA ILE A 116 -3.17 -11.49 9.67
C ILE A 116 -4.16 -11.51 8.52
N LEU A 117 -3.70 -11.72 7.28
CA LEU A 117 -4.56 -11.80 6.10
C LEU A 117 -5.52 -13.00 6.18
N LEU A 118 -5.02 -14.16 6.60
CA LEU A 118 -5.82 -15.37 6.78
C LEU A 118 -6.85 -15.20 7.91
N GLY A 119 -6.46 -14.54 9.00
CA GLY A 119 -7.37 -14.14 10.08
C GLY A 119 -8.44 -13.14 9.61
N LEU A 120 -8.07 -12.17 8.78
CA LEU A 120 -9.00 -11.20 8.18
C LEU A 120 -10.01 -11.89 7.27
N VAL A 121 -9.55 -12.77 6.38
CA VAL A 121 -10.41 -13.54 5.48
C VAL A 121 -11.33 -14.47 6.26
N CYS A 122 -10.81 -15.23 7.23
CA CYS A 122 -11.65 -16.06 8.12
C CYS A 122 -12.68 -15.21 8.88
N GLY A 123 -12.27 -14.06 9.43
CA GLY A 123 -13.16 -13.14 10.12
C GLY A 123 -14.29 -12.63 9.23
N LEU A 124 -13.97 -12.19 8.00
CA LEU A 124 -14.95 -11.76 7.00
C LEU A 124 -15.96 -12.87 6.66
N VAL A 125 -15.50 -14.12 6.54
CA VAL A 125 -16.38 -15.27 6.28
C VAL A 125 -17.33 -15.53 7.45
N VAL A 126 -16.86 -15.44 8.70
CA VAL A 126 -17.72 -15.63 9.88
C VAL A 126 -18.73 -14.48 10.03
N VAL A 127 -18.31 -13.23 9.82
CA VAL A 127 -19.22 -12.08 9.87
C VAL A 127 -20.27 -12.16 8.77
N SER A 128 -19.89 -12.55 7.56
CA SER A 128 -20.85 -12.72 6.46
C SER A 128 -21.81 -13.89 6.70
N CYS A 129 -21.34 -15.01 7.25
CA CYS A 129 -22.19 -16.13 7.66
C CYS A 129 -23.17 -15.73 8.77
N TRP A 130 -22.71 -14.98 9.78
CA TRP A 130 -23.55 -14.47 10.85
C TRP A 130 -24.62 -13.49 10.34
N PHE A 131 -24.23 -12.56 9.46
CA PHE A 131 -25.14 -11.60 8.85
C PHE A 131 -26.23 -12.31 8.03
N PHE A 132 -25.85 -13.32 7.25
CA PHE A 132 -26.80 -14.09 6.44
C PHE A 132 -27.72 -14.97 7.31
N GLY A 133 -27.19 -15.65 8.33
CA GLY A 133 -27.97 -16.47 9.25
C GLY A 133 -28.99 -15.66 10.05
N MET A 134 -28.58 -14.49 10.58
CA MET A 134 -29.50 -13.61 11.30
C MET A 134 -30.52 -12.93 10.38
N GLY A 135 -30.12 -12.59 9.15
CA GLY A 135 -30.99 -12.03 8.12
C GLY A 135 -32.07 -13.01 7.65
N ALA A 136 -31.70 -14.27 7.40
CA ALA A 136 -32.63 -15.32 7.01
C ALA A 136 -33.73 -15.53 8.05
N ASN A 137 -33.37 -15.56 9.34
CA ASN A 137 -34.34 -15.70 10.43
C ASN A 137 -35.35 -14.53 10.48
N LYS A 138 -34.89 -13.29 10.25
CA LYS A 138 -35.76 -12.10 10.23
C LYS A 138 -36.68 -12.06 9.00
N LEU A 139 -36.15 -12.37 7.82
CA LEU A 139 -36.93 -12.43 6.58
C LEU A 139 -37.99 -13.52 6.64
N GLN A 140 -37.62 -14.69 7.17
CA GLN A 140 -38.53 -15.80 7.34
C GLN A 140 -39.65 -15.46 8.33
N THR A 141 -39.32 -14.80 9.45
CA THR A 141 -40.31 -14.28 10.40
C THR A 141 -41.29 -13.31 9.75
N ALA A 142 -40.82 -12.39 8.91
CA ALA A 142 -41.70 -11.45 8.20
C ALA A 142 -42.65 -12.16 7.22
N SER A 143 -42.14 -13.14 6.46
CA SER A 143 -42.98 -13.93 5.55
C SER A 143 -44.01 -14.79 6.28
N ASP A 144 -43.65 -15.31 7.46
CA ASP A 144 -44.54 -16.11 8.29
C ASP A 144 -45.72 -15.26 8.81
N PHE A 145 -45.49 -13.99 9.18
CA PHE A 145 -46.55 -13.06 9.57
C PHE A 145 -47.47 -12.66 8.39
N ASP A 146 -46.92 -12.42 7.20
CA ASP A 146 -47.73 -12.12 6.01
C ASP A 146 -48.67 -13.27 5.66
N LEU A 147 -48.16 -14.51 5.68
CA LEU A 147 -48.95 -15.70 5.37
C LEU A 147 -50.07 -15.93 6.40
N ARG A 148 -49.77 -15.73 7.69
CA ARG A 148 -50.78 -15.79 8.77
C ARG A 148 -51.89 -14.78 8.55
N TYR A 149 -51.55 -13.54 8.22
CA TYR A 149 -52.53 -12.48 7.98
C TYR A 149 -53.43 -12.79 6.77
N ARG A 150 -52.85 -13.22 5.63
CA ARG A 150 -53.61 -13.60 4.44
C ARG A 150 -54.54 -14.78 4.67
N TYR A 151 -54.08 -15.78 5.42
CA TYR A 151 -54.90 -16.93 5.78
C TYR A 151 -56.09 -16.54 6.67
N LEU A 152 -55.87 -15.69 7.68
CA LEU A 152 -56.94 -15.17 8.52
C LEU A 152 -57.96 -14.35 7.71
N ARG A 153 -57.47 -13.56 6.75
CA ARG A 153 -58.34 -12.81 5.82
C ARG A 153 -59.18 -13.73 4.95
N MET A 154 -58.62 -14.85 4.49
CA MET A 154 -59.35 -15.89 3.74
C MET A 154 -60.43 -16.55 4.60
N GLN A 155 -60.16 -16.86 5.87
CA GLN A 155 -61.16 -17.47 6.75
C GLN A 155 -62.35 -16.56 7.06
N GLY A 156 -62.18 -15.24 6.99
CA GLY A 156 -63.26 -14.25 7.15
C GLY A 156 -63.79 -14.08 8.59
N LYS A 157 -63.46 -15.00 9.50
CA LYS A 157 -63.69 -14.91 10.95
C LYS A 157 -62.48 -15.46 11.68
N ALA A 158 -61.87 -14.65 12.52
CA ALA A 158 -60.69 -15.05 13.27
C ALA A 158 -61.12 -15.70 14.59
N THR A 159 -61.15 -17.04 14.62
CA THR A 159 -61.46 -17.79 15.85
C THR A 159 -60.20 -17.96 16.69
N THR A 160 -60.33 -17.98 18.01
CA THR A 160 -59.21 -18.26 18.93
C THR A 160 -58.54 -19.62 18.65
N LEU A 161 -59.30 -20.60 18.15
CA LEU A 161 -58.80 -21.91 17.73
C LEU A 161 -57.90 -21.81 16.48
N ASP A 162 -58.26 -20.96 15.51
CA ASP A 162 -57.48 -20.75 14.29
C ASP A 162 -56.13 -20.08 14.61
N PHE A 163 -56.13 -19.12 15.54
CA PHE A 163 -54.89 -18.54 16.07
C PHE A 163 -54.02 -19.57 16.78
N ALA A 164 -54.59 -20.40 17.66
CA ALA A 164 -53.84 -21.44 18.36
C ALA A 164 -53.24 -22.48 17.38
N HIS A 165 -53.98 -22.82 16.32
CA HIS A 165 -53.49 -23.72 15.28
C HIS A 165 -52.33 -23.10 14.46
N LEU A 166 -52.46 -21.83 14.07
CA LEU A 166 -51.39 -21.08 13.40
C LEU A 166 -50.18 -20.85 14.31
N ASP A 167 -50.36 -20.68 15.61
CA ASP A 167 -49.25 -20.58 16.56
C ASP A 167 -48.51 -21.90 16.70
N SER A 168 -49.23 -23.02 16.77
CA SER A 168 -48.61 -24.33 16.79
C SER A 168 -47.78 -24.62 15.54
N ILE A 169 -48.26 -24.25 14.34
CA ILE A 169 -47.60 -24.54 13.05
C ILE A 169 -46.32 -23.72 12.83
N PHE A 170 -46.27 -22.48 13.34
CA PHE A 170 -45.18 -21.55 13.05
C PHE A 170 -44.24 -21.30 14.24
N LEU A 171 -44.73 -21.33 15.48
CA LEU A 171 -43.92 -21.05 16.69
C LEU A 171 -43.54 -22.33 17.44
N THR A 172 -44.52 -23.19 17.79
CA THR A 172 -44.28 -24.31 18.72
C THR A 172 -43.66 -25.53 18.05
N HIS A 173 -44.13 -25.90 16.86
CA HIS A 173 -43.63 -27.02 16.08
C HIS A 173 -43.62 -26.65 14.60
N ARG A 174 -42.55 -25.98 14.19
CA ARG A 174 -42.42 -25.50 12.81
C ARG A 174 -42.52 -26.67 11.83
N ASN A 175 -43.65 -26.77 11.13
CA ASN A 175 -43.90 -27.84 10.16
C ASN A 175 -43.90 -27.26 8.74
N PRO A 176 -42.81 -27.45 7.96
CA PRO A 176 -42.70 -26.88 6.62
C PRO A 176 -43.78 -27.40 5.65
N LYS A 177 -44.25 -28.64 5.83
CA LYS A 177 -45.32 -29.21 5.01
C LYS A 177 -46.65 -28.51 5.26
N ALA A 178 -46.97 -28.23 6.53
CA ALA A 178 -48.20 -27.52 6.90
C ALA A 178 -48.17 -26.05 6.40
N ILE A 179 -47.01 -25.39 6.51
CA ILE A 179 -46.82 -24.02 5.99
C ILE A 179 -47.01 -23.99 4.47
N HIS A 180 -46.46 -24.96 3.75
CA HIS A 180 -46.65 -25.06 2.30
C HIS A 180 -48.12 -25.26 1.93
N LEU A 181 -48.84 -26.14 2.63
CA LEU A 181 -50.26 -26.37 2.41
C LEU A 181 -51.10 -25.12 2.67
N LEU A 182 -50.77 -24.35 3.72
CA LEU A 182 -51.43 -23.06 3.97
C LEU A 182 -51.19 -22.07 2.82
N LYS A 183 -49.95 -21.98 2.34
CA LYS A 183 -49.60 -21.09 1.22
C LYS A 183 -50.38 -21.44 -0.05
N GLU A 184 -50.49 -22.73 -0.36
CA GLU A 184 -51.25 -23.22 -1.50
C GLU A 184 -52.73 -22.83 -1.38
N LYS A 185 -53.38 -23.12 -0.24
CA LYS A 185 -54.77 -22.74 0.02
C LYS A 185 -55.03 -21.24 -0.13
N VAL A 186 -54.14 -20.41 0.42
CA VAL A 186 -54.24 -18.95 0.31
C VAL A 186 -54.10 -18.51 -1.14
N THR A 187 -53.13 -19.07 -1.87
CA THR A 187 -52.88 -18.73 -3.27
C THR A 187 -54.07 -19.10 -4.17
N ASP A 188 -54.63 -20.29 -3.97
CA ASP A 188 -55.80 -20.77 -4.72
C ASP A 188 -57.02 -19.88 -4.46
N TYR A 189 -57.23 -19.47 -3.21
CA TYR A 189 -58.31 -18.56 -2.83
C TYR A 189 -58.13 -17.17 -3.46
N GLU A 190 -56.94 -16.57 -3.37
CA GLU A 190 -56.65 -15.27 -3.97
C GLU A 190 -56.85 -15.33 -5.50
N GLN A 191 -56.43 -16.42 -6.15
CA GLN A 191 -56.63 -16.62 -7.58
C GLN A 191 -58.11 -16.80 -7.96
N ALA A 192 -58.88 -17.54 -7.16
CA ALA A 192 -60.32 -17.70 -7.36
C ALA A 192 -61.04 -16.35 -7.22
N LEU A 193 -60.67 -15.55 -6.23
CA LEU A 193 -61.22 -14.21 -6.00
C LEU A 193 -60.90 -13.27 -7.18
N GLN A 194 -59.67 -13.34 -7.71
CA GLN A 194 -59.29 -12.57 -8.89
C GLN A 194 -60.11 -12.95 -10.13
N ARG A 195 -60.26 -14.24 -10.42
CA ARG A 195 -61.10 -14.71 -11.54
C ARG A 195 -62.55 -14.23 -11.38
N GLN A 196 -63.08 -14.25 -10.16
CA GLN A 196 -64.43 -13.75 -9.90
C GLN A 196 -64.56 -12.25 -10.19
N ALA A 197 -63.56 -11.44 -9.80
CA ALA A 197 -63.54 -10.01 -10.11
C ALA A 197 -63.45 -9.74 -11.62
N GLU A 198 -62.65 -10.51 -12.35
CA GLU A 198 -62.55 -10.41 -13.81
C GLU A 198 -63.87 -10.75 -14.50
N LEU A 199 -64.55 -11.82 -14.06
CA LEU A 199 -65.86 -12.20 -14.57
C LEU A 199 -66.92 -11.14 -14.32
N LEU A 200 -66.93 -10.53 -13.14
CA LEU A 200 -67.82 -9.40 -12.81
C LEU A 200 -67.59 -8.21 -13.76
N LEU A 201 -66.32 -7.84 -14.00
CA LEU A 201 -65.98 -6.77 -14.93
C LEU A 201 -66.39 -7.08 -16.38
N GLN A 202 -66.24 -8.34 -16.82
CA GLN A 202 -66.73 -8.76 -18.13
C GLN A 202 -68.25 -8.69 -18.23
N GLN A 203 -68.97 -9.11 -17.19
CA GLN A 203 -70.43 -9.06 -17.15
C GLN A 203 -70.93 -7.60 -17.23
N ASP A 204 -70.29 -6.68 -16.53
CA ASP A 204 -70.66 -5.26 -16.58
C ASP A 204 -70.37 -4.62 -17.94
N ARG A 205 -69.24 -4.98 -18.58
CA ARG A 205 -68.97 -4.56 -19.97
C ARG A 205 -70.03 -5.04 -20.94
N ILE A 206 -70.40 -6.32 -20.88
CA ILE A 206 -71.45 -6.89 -21.75
C ILE A 206 -72.80 -6.19 -21.50
N LYS A 207 -73.18 -5.95 -20.25
CA LYS A 207 -74.41 -5.20 -19.91
C LYS A 207 -74.37 -3.77 -20.48
N GLN A 208 -73.22 -3.09 -20.40
CA GLN A 208 -73.08 -1.74 -20.93
C GLN A 208 -73.18 -1.73 -22.46
N GLU A 209 -72.56 -2.69 -23.15
CA GLU A 209 -72.68 -2.85 -24.59
C GLU A 209 -74.11 -3.16 -25.04
N GLN A 210 -74.82 -4.06 -24.33
CA GLN A 210 -76.22 -4.33 -24.60
C GLN A 210 -77.09 -3.07 -24.47
N ARG A 211 -76.86 -2.22 -23.46
CA ARG A 211 -77.57 -0.94 -23.31
C ARG A 211 -77.27 0.00 -24.50
N ARG A 212 -76.01 0.09 -24.93
CA ARG A 212 -75.61 0.91 -26.09
C ARG A 212 -76.27 0.42 -27.38
N LEU A 213 -76.28 -0.89 -27.62
CA LEU A 213 -76.93 -1.50 -28.79
C LEU A 213 -78.45 -1.28 -28.78
N ARG A 214 -79.11 -1.50 -27.64
CA ARG A 214 -80.55 -1.21 -27.48
C ARG A 214 -80.89 0.26 -27.75
N PHE A 215 -80.06 1.19 -27.30
CA PHE A 215 -80.26 2.61 -27.57
C PHE A 215 -80.14 2.94 -29.06
N LYS A 216 -79.11 2.40 -29.75
CA LYS A 216 -78.93 2.58 -31.19
C LYS A 216 -80.09 2.02 -32.02
N LEU A 217 -80.62 0.86 -31.63
CA LEU A 217 -81.77 0.23 -32.31
C LEU A 217 -83.09 0.98 -32.10
N ARG A 218 -83.20 1.85 -31.09
CA ARG A 218 -84.43 2.57 -30.75
C ARG A 218 -84.54 3.96 -31.41
N ILE A 219 -83.44 4.45 -31.98
CA ILE A 219 -83.33 5.78 -32.62
C ILE A 219 -83.38 5.67 -34.16
N ARG A 220 -83.35 4.44 -34.68
CA ARG A 220 -83.49 4.14 -36.10
C ARG A 220 -84.92 3.73 -36.41
#